data_AF-A0A7J4EE55-F1
#
_entry.id   AF-A0A7J4EE55-F1
#
_cell.length_a   1.000
_cell.length_b   1.000
_cell.length_c   1.000
_cell.angle_alpha   90.00
_cell.angle_beta   90.00
_cell.angle_gamma   90.00
#
_symmetry.space_group_name_H-M   'P 1'
#
loop_
_entity.id
_entity.type
_entity.pdbx_description
1 polymer ?
#
loop_
_entity_poly.entity_id
_entity_poly.type
_entity_poly.pdbx_seq_one_letter_code
_entity_poly.pdbx_strand_id
1 'polypeptide(L)'
;MIKLTGKKVLLIVVCLVIIAGGFVLFMQQPASQPPVRIVMGPFFAHYILAYPLENEFVKPQVELEIEKTLSFNDHMMAGGGDIGEMSTAAFAIAYEKGIPLKAVRIYSMHHGLESGEGVARVFTKNGSGIQTPEDLVGEESGCPWS
;
A
#
# COMPACT_ATOMS: atom_id res chain seq x y z
N MET A 1 4.21 -53.25 41.45
CA MET A 1 5.15 -52.14 41.72
C MET A 1 6.32 -52.22 40.76
N ILE A 2 6.42 -51.32 39.78
CA ILE A 2 7.53 -51.31 38.83
C ILE A 2 8.74 -50.65 39.51
N LYS A 3 9.83 -51.40 39.74
CA LYS A 3 11.11 -50.83 40.22
C LYS A 3 11.75 -50.02 39.08
N LEU A 4 11.69 -48.70 39.16
CA LEU A 4 12.41 -47.80 38.27
C LEU A 4 13.89 -47.72 38.70
N THR A 5 14.76 -48.28 37.89
CA THR A 5 16.22 -48.08 37.98
C THR A 5 16.58 -46.69 37.44
N GLY A 6 17.63 -46.04 37.97
CA GLY A 6 18.02 -44.67 37.59
C GLY A 6 18.16 -44.40 36.08
N LYS A 7 18.59 -45.40 35.30
CA LYS A 7 18.63 -45.32 33.82
C LYS A 7 17.25 -45.12 33.17
N LYS A 8 16.19 -45.74 33.73
CA LYS A 8 14.81 -45.59 33.24
C LYS A 8 14.24 -44.21 33.57
N VAL A 9 14.58 -43.67 34.74
CA VAL A 9 14.22 -42.30 35.13
C VAL A 9 14.87 -41.28 34.20
N LEU A 10 16.16 -41.43 33.92
CA LEU A 10 16.88 -40.56 32.99
C LEU A 10 16.25 -40.58 31.59
N LEU A 11 15.89 -41.76 31.08
CA LEU A 11 15.29 -41.90 29.76
C LEU A 11 13.90 -41.26 29.66
N ILE A 12 13.10 -41.37 30.73
CA ILE A 12 11.78 -40.71 30.83
C ILE A 12 11.96 -39.19 30.83
N VAL A 13 12.91 -38.65 31.60
CA VAL A 13 13.19 -37.21 31.64
C VAL A 13 13.63 -36.70 30.27
N VAL A 14 14.53 -37.41 29.58
CA VAL A 14 14.97 -37.03 28.23
C VAL A 14 13.79 -37.04 27.25
N CYS A 15 12.94 -38.07 27.29
CA CYS A 15 11.75 -38.11 26.43
C CYS A 15 10.79 -36.95 26.72
N LEU A 16 10.57 -36.61 27.99
CA LEU A 16 9.72 -35.48 28.37
C LEU A 16 10.30 -34.14 27.90
N VAL A 17 11.62 -33.94 27.97
CA VAL A 17 12.27 -32.73 27.47
C VAL A 17 12.16 -32.62 25.95
N ILE A 18 12.31 -33.72 25.21
CA ILE A 18 12.15 -33.73 23.75
C ILE A 18 10.69 -33.44 23.36
N ILE A 19 9.74 -34.07 24.04
CA ILE A 19 8.30 -33.84 23.78
C ILE A 19 7.93 -32.40 24.11
N ALA A 20 8.36 -31.88 25.27
CA ALA A 20 8.10 -30.50 25.67
C ALA A 20 8.76 -29.50 24.71
N GLY A 21 10.02 -29.71 24.32
CA GLY A 21 10.72 -28.86 23.36
C GLY A 21 10.08 -28.89 21.97
N GLY A 22 9.69 -30.08 21.50
CA GLY A 22 8.95 -30.23 20.24
C GLY A 22 7.57 -29.56 20.27
N PHE A 23 6.88 -29.62 21.41
CA PHE A 23 5.58 -28.97 21.59
C PHE A 23 5.70 -27.45 21.64
N VAL A 24 6.75 -26.92 22.28
CA VAL A 24 7.06 -25.48 22.29
C VAL A 24 7.39 -24.98 20.89
N LEU A 25 8.21 -25.72 20.13
CA LEU A 25 8.51 -25.39 18.73
C LEU A 25 7.29 -25.49 17.82
N PHE A 26 6.37 -26.43 18.09
CA PHE A 26 5.13 -26.57 17.34
C PHE A 26 4.09 -25.49 17.70
N MET A 27 4.10 -25.01 18.94
CA MET A 27 3.25 -23.91 19.42
C MET A 27 3.82 -22.53 19.12
N GLN A 28 5.06 -22.42 18.67
CA GLN A 28 5.54 -21.21 18.04
C GLN A 28 4.77 -21.02 16.73
N GLN A 29 3.62 -20.35 16.82
CA GLN A 29 2.98 -19.77 15.66
C GLN A 29 4.04 -18.96 14.93
N PRO A 30 4.22 -19.16 13.61
CA PRO A 30 5.03 -18.23 12.84
C PRO A 30 4.50 -16.83 13.16
N ALA A 31 5.41 -15.92 13.52
CA ALA A 31 5.03 -14.54 13.78
C ALA A 31 4.11 -14.09 12.64
N SER A 32 2.92 -13.58 12.98
CA SER A 32 1.99 -13.08 11.97
C SER A 32 2.77 -12.14 11.07
N GLN A 33 2.76 -12.41 9.76
CA GLN A 33 3.43 -11.51 8.83
C GLN A 33 2.83 -10.11 9.02
N PRO A 34 3.66 -9.05 9.01
CA PRO A 34 3.12 -7.70 9.12
C PRO A 34 2.11 -7.46 7.98
N PRO A 35 1.03 -6.72 8.25
CA PRO A 35 0.04 -6.43 7.22
C PRO A 35 0.68 -5.67 6.07
N VAL A 36 0.21 -5.93 4.85
CA VAL A 36 0.58 -5.13 3.69
C VAL A 36 -0.14 -3.79 3.79
N ARG A 37 0.62 -2.70 3.82
CA ARG A 37 0.10 -1.34 3.94
C ARG A 37 -0.23 -0.77 2.56
N ILE A 38 -1.49 -0.40 2.38
CA ILE A 38 -2.04 0.15 1.15
C ILE A 38 -2.36 1.63 1.38
N VAL A 39 -1.69 2.53 0.66
CA VAL A 39 -1.93 3.98 0.72
C VAL A 39 -2.77 4.43 -0.47
N MET A 40 -3.89 5.11 -0.22
CA MET A 40 -4.82 5.52 -1.28
C MET A 40 -5.47 6.89 -1.01
N GLY A 41 -5.91 7.53 -2.09
CA GLY A 41 -6.66 8.80 -2.04
C GLY A 41 -8.15 8.58 -1.74
N PRO A 42 -8.82 9.46 -0.98
CA PRO A 42 -10.25 9.34 -0.68
C PRO A 42 -11.15 9.86 -1.83
N PHE A 43 -10.96 9.37 -3.07
CA PHE A 43 -11.75 9.82 -4.23
C PHE A 43 -12.54 8.68 -4.90
N PHE A 44 -13.55 9.03 -5.71
CA PHE A 44 -14.46 8.06 -6.35
C PHE A 44 -13.73 6.98 -7.17
N ALA A 45 -12.69 7.35 -7.91
CA ALA A 45 -11.90 6.39 -8.68
C ALA A 45 -11.22 5.31 -7.81
N HIS A 46 -10.97 5.63 -6.54
CA HIS A 46 -10.22 4.80 -5.59
C HIS A 46 -11.14 3.85 -4.81
N TYR A 47 -12.44 4.16 -4.73
CA TYR A 47 -13.45 3.20 -4.31
C TYR A 47 -13.43 1.95 -5.19
N ILE A 48 -13.04 2.01 -6.47
CA ILE A 48 -12.98 0.82 -7.33
C ILE A 48 -12.01 -0.24 -6.77
N LEU A 49 -10.91 0.19 -6.14
CA LEU A 49 -9.91 -0.72 -5.58
C LEU A 49 -10.25 -1.16 -4.15
N ALA A 50 -10.72 -0.23 -3.31
CA ALA A 50 -11.02 -0.52 -1.91
C ALA A 50 -12.37 -1.22 -1.71
N TYR A 51 -13.37 -0.92 -2.53
CA TYR A 51 -14.75 -1.36 -2.31
C TYR A 51 -14.90 -2.88 -2.22
N PRO A 52 -14.28 -3.72 -3.08
CA PRO A 52 -14.36 -5.17 -2.93
C PRO A 52 -13.71 -5.69 -1.64
N LEU A 53 -12.67 -5.02 -1.15
CA LEU A 53 -11.98 -5.38 0.10
C LEU A 53 -12.81 -4.95 1.32
N GLU A 54 -13.30 -3.72 1.32
CA GLU A 54 -14.12 -3.14 2.41
C GLU A 54 -15.48 -3.83 2.58
N ASN A 55 -16.02 -4.42 1.50
CA ASN A 55 -17.31 -5.13 1.52
C ASN A 55 -17.14 -6.67 1.53
N GLU A 56 -15.93 -7.16 1.79
CA GLU A 56 -15.62 -8.59 1.89
C GLU A 56 -15.95 -9.43 0.62
N PHE A 57 -16.09 -8.79 -0.54
CA PHE A 57 -16.28 -9.48 -1.82
C PHE A 57 -15.01 -10.23 -2.26
N VAL A 58 -13.85 -9.80 -1.75
CA VAL A 58 -12.57 -10.48 -1.93
C VAL A 58 -11.95 -10.71 -0.56
N LYS A 59 -11.43 -11.92 -0.33
CA LYS A 59 -10.70 -12.28 0.90
C LYS A 59 -9.20 -12.41 0.58
N PRO A 60 -8.38 -11.40 0.94
CA PRO A 60 -6.95 -11.47 0.70
C PRO A 60 -6.32 -12.61 1.52
N GLN A 61 -5.28 -13.22 0.96
CA GLN A 61 -4.51 -14.28 1.64
C GLN A 61 -3.53 -13.73 2.69
N VAL A 62 -3.35 -12.42 2.69
CA VAL A 62 -2.49 -11.67 3.61
C VAL A 62 -3.34 -10.62 4.32
N GLU A 63 -2.92 -10.23 5.52
CA GLU A 63 -3.54 -9.13 6.24
C GLU A 63 -3.25 -7.81 5.49
N LEU A 64 -4.26 -6.95 5.39
CA LEU A 64 -4.16 -5.66 4.71
C LEU A 64 -4.50 -4.55 5.68
N GLU A 65 -3.71 -3.48 5.63
CA GLU A 65 -4.02 -2.22 6.29
C GLU A 65 -4.21 -1.14 5.22
N ILE A 66 -5.40 -0.54 5.16
CA ILE A 66 -5.73 0.50 4.17
C ILE A 66 -5.68 1.87 4.84
N GLU A 67 -4.76 2.71 4.40
CA GLU A 67 -4.67 4.10 4.79
C GLU A 67 -5.25 5.01 3.69
N LYS A 68 -6.24 5.82 4.08
CA LYS A 68 -6.83 6.84 3.22
C LYS A 68 -6.26 8.21 3.57
N THR A 69 -5.59 8.86 2.63
CA THR A 69 -4.98 10.17 2.84
C THR A 69 -5.04 11.03 1.59
N LEU A 70 -5.19 12.35 1.77
CA LEU A 70 -5.09 13.32 0.68
C LEU A 70 -3.63 13.52 0.21
N SER A 71 -2.66 13.16 1.04
CA SER A 71 -1.22 13.28 0.79
C SER A 71 -0.58 11.97 0.30
N PHE A 72 -1.35 11.15 -0.42
CA PHE A 72 -0.93 9.81 -0.86
C PHE A 72 0.37 9.81 -1.68
N ASN A 73 0.59 10.83 -2.53
CA ASN A 73 1.85 10.96 -3.29
C ASN A 73 3.07 11.10 -2.37
N ASP A 74 3.01 12.02 -1.40
CA ASP A 74 4.12 12.28 -0.48
C ASP A 74 4.35 11.08 0.44
N HIS A 75 3.26 10.45 0.89
CA HIS A 75 3.34 9.27 1.73
C HIS A 75 4.03 8.11 1.00
N MET A 76 3.69 7.88 -0.27
CA MET A 76 4.35 6.86 -1.08
C MET A 76 5.82 7.21 -1.40
N MET A 77 6.13 8.48 -1.70
CA MET A 77 7.52 8.91 -1.90
C MET A 77 8.38 8.76 -0.63
N ALA A 78 7.77 8.88 0.56
CA ALA A 78 8.43 8.67 1.84
C ALA A 78 8.58 7.17 2.22
N GLY A 79 8.05 6.24 1.43
CA GLY A 79 8.10 4.80 1.70
C GLY A 79 7.13 4.33 2.78
N GLY A 80 6.06 5.08 3.04
CA GLY A 80 5.10 4.72 4.09
C GLY A 80 4.09 3.65 3.70
N GLY A 81 3.96 3.31 2.41
CA GLY A 81 3.13 2.20 1.92
C GLY A 81 3.94 1.13 1.19
N ASP A 82 3.48 -0.11 1.27
CA ASP A 82 4.02 -1.22 0.47
C ASP A 82 3.42 -1.22 -0.94
N ILE A 83 2.14 -0.85 -1.01
CA ILE A 83 1.39 -0.63 -2.25
C ILE A 83 0.67 0.70 -2.09
N GLY A 84 0.53 1.45 -3.17
CA GLY A 84 -0.31 2.63 -3.10
C GLY A 84 -0.50 3.32 -4.43
N GLU A 85 -1.32 4.33 -4.36
CA GLU A 85 -1.69 5.16 -5.49
C GLU A 85 -0.71 6.30 -5.63
N MET A 86 -0.45 6.70 -6.88
CA MET A 86 0.43 7.82 -7.17
C MET A 86 0.04 8.42 -8.52
N SER A 87 0.06 9.75 -8.62
CA SER A 87 -0.10 10.41 -9.91
C SER A 87 1.11 10.12 -10.81
N THR A 88 0.92 10.10 -12.13
CA THR A 88 2.01 9.90 -13.09
C THR A 88 3.10 10.96 -12.95
N ALA A 89 2.74 12.20 -12.60
CA ALA A 89 3.68 13.28 -12.31
C ALA A 89 4.52 13.00 -11.06
N ALA A 90 3.89 12.60 -9.95
CA ALA A 90 4.62 12.25 -8.73
C ALA A 90 5.54 11.02 -8.94
N PHE A 91 5.09 10.04 -9.75
CA PHE A 91 5.91 8.88 -10.10
C PHE A 91 7.14 9.26 -10.92
N ALA A 92 7.00 10.17 -11.89
CA ALA A 92 8.13 10.70 -12.65
C ALA A 92 9.15 11.41 -11.73
N ILE A 93 8.67 12.24 -10.80
CA ILE A 93 9.52 12.90 -9.79
C ILE A 93 10.24 11.85 -8.91
N ALA A 94 9.54 10.81 -8.47
CA ALA A 94 10.12 9.74 -7.67
C ALA A 94 11.22 8.99 -8.44
N TYR A 95 11.00 8.71 -9.72
CA TYR A 95 11.97 8.09 -10.62
C TYR A 95 13.23 8.95 -10.79
N GLU A 96 13.07 10.25 -11.04
CA GLU A 96 14.19 11.20 -11.13
C GLU A 96 15.00 11.28 -9.84
N LYS A 97 14.33 11.16 -8.68
CA LYS A 97 14.96 11.10 -7.36
C LYS A 97 15.59 9.74 -7.02
N GLY A 98 15.45 8.73 -7.88
CA GLY A 98 15.99 7.39 -7.64
C GLY A 98 15.24 6.61 -6.56
N ILE A 99 14.01 6.98 -6.23
CA ILE A 99 13.18 6.25 -5.28
C ILE A 99 12.76 4.93 -5.95
N PRO A 100 12.93 3.76 -5.30
CA PRO A 100 12.74 2.45 -5.92
C PRO A 100 11.25 2.04 -6.03
N LEU A 101 10.41 2.93 -6.56
CA LEU A 101 9.01 2.66 -6.84
C LEU A 101 8.86 1.96 -8.20
N LYS A 102 7.90 1.05 -8.29
CA LYS A 102 7.54 0.36 -9.53
C LYS A 102 6.05 0.53 -9.81
N ALA A 103 5.72 1.05 -10.99
CA ALA A 103 4.34 1.06 -11.48
C ALA A 103 3.89 -0.37 -11.80
N VAL A 104 2.84 -0.83 -11.12
CA VAL A 104 2.25 -2.18 -11.34
C VAL A 104 1.14 -2.12 -12.39
N ARG A 105 0.25 -1.12 -12.30
CA ARG A 105 -0.88 -0.95 -13.21
C ARG A 105 -1.38 0.49 -13.20
N ILE A 106 -1.94 0.94 -14.32
CA ILE A 106 -2.75 2.15 -14.41
C ILE A 106 -4.22 1.73 -14.26
N TYR A 107 -4.92 2.23 -13.23
CA TYR A 107 -6.30 1.84 -12.93
C TYR A 107 -7.32 2.99 -13.07
N SER A 108 -6.87 4.24 -13.07
CA SER A 108 -7.70 5.43 -13.29
C SER A 108 -7.00 6.38 -14.25
N MET A 109 -7.74 6.90 -15.23
CA MET A 109 -7.32 7.99 -16.11
C MET A 109 -8.34 9.11 -15.94
N HIS A 110 -7.92 10.23 -15.35
CA HIS A 110 -8.83 11.31 -14.98
C HIS A 110 -9.34 12.17 -16.14
N HIS A 111 -8.93 11.91 -17.38
CA HIS A 111 -9.39 12.67 -18.54
C HIS A 111 -9.67 11.77 -19.75
N GLY A 112 -10.85 11.97 -20.36
CA GLY A 112 -11.38 11.16 -21.45
C GLY A 112 -10.63 11.35 -22.77
N LEU A 113 -9.57 10.58 -22.95
CA LEU A 113 -9.09 10.16 -24.25
C LEU A 113 -8.95 8.63 -24.21
N GLU A 114 -9.39 7.97 -25.29
CA GLU A 114 -9.17 6.54 -25.51
C GLU A 114 -7.67 6.19 -25.65
N SER A 115 -6.80 7.20 -25.73
CA SER A 115 -5.35 7.10 -25.65
C SER A 115 -4.87 7.58 -24.27
N GLY A 116 -4.04 6.77 -23.59
CA GLY A 116 -3.51 7.02 -22.24
C GLY A 116 -2.58 8.24 -22.09
N GLU A 117 -2.78 9.31 -22.85
CA GLU A 117 -2.12 10.59 -22.71
C GLU A 117 -2.84 11.40 -21.62
N GLY A 118 -2.58 11.03 -20.36
CA GLY A 118 -3.10 11.75 -19.19
C GLY A 118 -2.45 13.13 -19.07
N VAL A 119 -3.07 14.15 -19.66
CA VAL A 119 -2.62 15.55 -19.53
C VAL A 119 -3.35 16.23 -18.37
N ALA A 120 -2.61 16.80 -17.42
CA ALA A 120 -3.18 17.68 -16.41
C ALA A 120 -3.82 18.90 -17.07
N ARG A 121 -5.03 19.27 -16.66
CA ARG A 121 -5.76 20.42 -17.23
C ARG A 121 -5.71 21.62 -16.29
N VAL A 122 -5.54 22.80 -16.87
CA VAL A 122 -5.78 24.07 -16.19
C VAL A 122 -7.27 24.41 -16.35
N PHE A 123 -7.96 24.59 -15.23
CA PHE A 123 -9.35 25.04 -15.23
C PHE A 123 -9.38 26.54 -14.94
N THR A 124 -10.05 27.31 -15.78
CA THR A 124 -10.18 28.76 -15.62
C THR A 124 -11.63 29.11 -15.33
N LYS A 125 -11.84 30.21 -14.58
CA LYS A 125 -13.19 30.71 -14.31
C LYS A 125 -13.83 31.18 -15.61
N ASN A 126 -15.11 30.86 -15.82
CA ASN A 126 -15.85 31.37 -16.96
C ASN A 126 -15.84 32.92 -16.96
N GLY A 127 -15.46 33.52 -18.10
CA GLY A 127 -15.30 34.97 -18.23
C GLY A 127 -13.96 35.54 -17.74
N SER A 128 -12.98 34.71 -17.36
CA SER A 128 -11.63 35.17 -16.96
C SER A 128 -10.80 35.75 -18.12
N GLY A 129 -11.21 35.53 -19.37
CA GLY A 129 -10.45 35.95 -20.55
C GLY A 129 -9.29 35.02 -20.92
N ILE A 130 -8.92 34.09 -20.05
CA ILE A 130 -7.85 33.09 -20.27
C ILE A 130 -8.35 32.01 -21.23
N GLN A 131 -7.76 31.90 -22.42
CA GLN A 131 -8.10 30.90 -23.43
C GLN A 131 -6.91 30.05 -23.90
N THR A 132 -5.69 30.54 -23.67
CA THR A 132 -4.43 29.90 -24.07
C THR A 132 -3.47 29.84 -22.89
N PRO A 133 -2.45 28.94 -22.90
CA PRO A 133 -1.42 28.92 -21.87
C PRO A 133 -0.68 30.25 -21.72
N GLU A 134 -0.49 30.99 -22.81
CA GLU A 134 0.17 32.30 -22.81
C GLU A 134 -0.60 33.36 -22.02
N ASP A 135 -1.93 33.24 -21.94
CA ASP A 135 -2.79 34.15 -21.16
C ASP A 135 -2.60 33.99 -19.64
N LEU A 136 -1.89 32.96 -19.19
CA LEU A 136 -1.56 32.76 -17.77
C LEU A 136 -0.38 33.63 -17.30
N VAL A 137 0.32 34.30 -18.21
CA VAL A 137 1.48 35.12 -17.85
C VAL A 137 1.04 36.31 -17.00
N GLY A 138 1.49 36.33 -15.75
CA GLY A 138 1.18 37.40 -14.79
C GLY A 138 -0.10 37.16 -13.98
N GLU A 139 -0.82 36.08 -14.25
CA GLU A 139 -1.99 35.66 -13.48
C GLU A 139 -1.58 34.80 -12.26
N GLU A 140 -2.38 34.86 -11.19
CA GLU A 140 -2.20 33.98 -10.04
C GLU A 140 -2.79 32.59 -10.34
N SER A 141 -1.94 31.56 -10.34
CA SER A 141 -2.36 30.17 -10.51
C SER A 141 -2.30 29.41 -9.20
N GLY A 142 -3.40 28.78 -8.80
CA GLY A 142 -3.41 27.81 -7.71
C GLY A 142 -2.96 26.43 -8.20
N CYS A 143 -1.88 25.90 -7.65
CA CYS A 143 -1.50 24.50 -7.83
C CYS A 143 -1.92 23.72 -6.58
N PRO A 144 -2.74 22.66 -6.69
CA PRO A 144 -3.16 21.88 -5.53
C PRO A 144 -2.00 21.13 -4.84
N TRP A 145 -0.78 21.17 -5.41
CA TRP A 145 0.40 20.45 -4.94
C TRP A 145 1.61 21.36 -4.67
N SER A 146 1.42 22.69 -4.56
CA SER A 146 2.49 23.65 -4.18
C SER A 146 2.49 23.97 -2.70
#